data_AF-A0A7L7LDH2-F1
#
_entry.id   AF-A0A7L7LDH2-F1
#
_cell.length_a   1.000
_cell.length_b   1.000
_cell.length_c   1.000
_cell.angle_alpha   90.00
_cell.angle_beta   90.00
_cell.angle_gamma   90.00
#
_symmetry.space_group_name_H-M   'P 1'
#
loop_
_entity.id
_entity.type
_entity.pdbx_description
1 polymer ?
#
loop_
_entity_poly.entity_id
_entity_poly.type
_entity_poly.pdbx_seq_one_letter_code
_entity_poly.pdbx_strand_id
1 'polypeptide(L)' 'MKQKVAFAFTMALITTGLVSFTIIFVNLGFTLNFLQIWFKSWLIGYFVAIPAILFIGPRVQWLVNRMF' A
#
# COMPACT_ATOMS: atom_id res chain seq x y z
N MET A 1 -21.50 8.40 5.12
CA MET A 1 -20.51 8.11 4.05
C MET A 1 -19.15 8.73 4.31
N LYS A 2 -19.06 10.04 4.63
CA LYS A 2 -17.78 10.74 4.90
C LYS A 2 -16.88 10.07 5.95
N GLN A 3 -17.45 9.64 7.08
CA GLN A 3 -16.71 8.92 8.13
C GLN A 3 -16.17 7.55 7.69
N LYS A 4 -16.92 6.79 6.87
CA LYS A 4 -16.48 5.48 6.37
C LYS A 4 -15.29 5.62 5.40
N VAL A 5 -15.32 6.64 4.55
CA VAL A 5 -14.21 6.94 3.62
C VAL A 5 -12.98 7.41 4.39
N ALA A 6 -13.14 8.31 5.36
CA ALA A 6 -12.04 8.76 6.21
C ALA A 6 -11.42 7.60 6.99
N PHE A 7 -12.25 6.75 7.60
CA PHE A 7 -11.78 5.54 8.29
C PHE A 7 -11.00 4.62 7.36
N ALA A 8 -11.54 4.29 6.18
CA ALA A 8 -10.89 3.41 5.23
C ALA A 8 -9.55 3.99 4.75
N PHE A 9 -9.50 5.29 4.47
CA PHE A 9 -8.27 5.96 4.05
C PHE A 9 -7.20 5.95 5.16
N THR A 10 -7.57 6.31 6.39
CA THR A 10 -6.67 6.27 7.54
C THR A 10 -6.15 4.87 7.82
N MET A 11 -7.02 3.86 7.78
CA MET A 11 -6.63 2.46 7.96
C MET A 11 -5.68 1.99 6.86
N ALA A 12 -5.93 2.31 5.59
CA ALA A 12 -5.04 1.98 4.48
C ALA A 12 -3.66 2.63 4.64
N LEU A 13 -3.63 3.90 5.07
CA LEU A 13 -2.40 4.64 5.31
C LEU A 13 -1.57 4.02 6.45
N ILE A 14 -2.21 3.71 7.58
CA ILE A 14 -1.55 3.08 8.72
C ILE A 14 -1.04 1.68 8.37
N THR A 15 -1.90 0.83 7.78
CA THR A 15 -1.55 -0.56 7.48
C THR A 15 -0.42 -0.68 6.46
N THR A 16 -0.48 0.07 5.35
CA THR A 16 0.60 0.07 4.34
C THR A 16 1.89 0.68 4.88
N GLY A 17 1.79 1.72 5.72
CA GLY A 17 2.94 2.31 6.41
C GLY A 17 3.64 1.31 7.32
N LEU A 18 2.88 0.59 8.17
CA LEU A 18 3.43 -0.42 9.08
C LEU A 18 4.04 -1.61 8.32
N VAL A 19 3.34 -2.18 7.34
CA VAL A 19 3.85 -3.32 6.57
C VAL A 19 5.13 -2.95 5.82
N SER A 20 5.13 -1.80 5.14
CA SER A 20 6.34 -1.34 4.42
C SER A 20 7.48 -1.03 5.39
N PHE A 21 7.21 -0.45 6.55
CA PHE A 21 8.21 -0.21 7.59
C PHE A 21 8.85 -1.52 8.04
N THR A 22 8.04 -2.51 8.40
CA THR A 22 8.53 -3.81 8.86
C THR A 22 9.37 -4.50 7.79
N ILE A 23 8.93 -4.54 6.53
CA ILE A 23 9.67 -5.17 5.44
C ILE A 23 11.01 -4.48 5.24
N ILE A 24 11.03 -3.15 5.15
CA ILE A 24 12.27 -2.39 4.91
C ILE A 24 13.19 -2.53 6.12
N PHE A 25 12.65 -2.53 7.35
CA PHE A 25 13.41 -2.71 8.59
C PHE A 25 14.11 -4.05 8.64
N VAL A 26 13.40 -5.14 8.34
CA VAL A 26 13.97 -6.50 8.37
C VAL A 26 15.05 -6.68 7.30
N ASN A 27 14.92 -6.02 6.14
CA ASN A 27 15.87 -6.19 5.03
C ASN A 27 17.11 -5.29 5.14
N LEU A 28 16.96 -4.06 5.62
CA LEU A 28 18.03 -3.05 5.63
C LEU A 28 18.57 -2.75 7.04
N GLY A 29 17.86 -3.15 8.09
CA GLY A 29 18.15 -2.73 9.46
C GLY A 29 17.89 -1.25 9.71
N PHE A 30 18.16 -0.80 10.93
CA PHE A 30 18.00 0.61 11.32
C PHE A 30 19.26 1.43 11.00
N THR A 31 19.36 1.87 9.74
CA THR A 31 20.46 2.73 9.27
C THR A 31 20.13 4.22 9.41
N LEU A 32 21.14 5.10 9.32
CA LEU A 32 20.93 6.56 9.40
C LEU A 32 19.90 7.08 8.36
N ASN A 33 19.87 6.45 7.19
CA ASN A 33 19.00 6.82 6.08
C ASN A 33 17.68 6.03 6.06
N PHE A 34 17.45 5.17 7.06
CA PHE A 34 16.34 4.23 7.08
C PHE A 34 14.98 4.92 6.90
N LEU A 35 14.71 5.98 7.68
CA LEU A 35 13.43 6.70 7.58
C LEU A 35 13.24 7.34 6.20
N GLN A 36 14.31 7.85 5.59
CA GLN A 36 14.24 8.43 4.25
C GLN A 36 13.96 7.36 3.19
N ILE A 37 14.65 6.20 3.28
CA ILE A 37 14.45 5.07 2.37
C ILE A 37 13.04 4.51 2.52
N TRP A 38 12.58 4.31 3.76
CA TRP A 38 11.24 3.83 4.05
C TRP A 38 10.18 4.77 3.48
N PHE A 39 10.24 6.06 3.82
CA PHE A 39 9.23 7.03 3.39
C PHE A 39 9.19 7.19 1.87
N LYS A 40 10.36 7.24 1.21
CA LYS A 40 10.45 7.29 -0.26
C LYS A 40 9.86 6.03 -0.90
N SER A 41 10.22 4.85 -0.40
CA SER A 41 9.74 3.58 -0.94
C SER A 41 8.24 3.38 -0.73
N TRP A 42 7.74 3.76 0.45
CA TRP A 42 6.32 3.71 0.79
C TRP A 42 5.50 4.65 -0.10
N LEU A 43 5.93 5.90 -0.28
CA LEU A 43 5.25 6.84 -1.19
C LEU A 43 5.23 6.35 -2.63
N ILE A 44 6.36 5.91 -3.18
CA ILE A 44 6.43 5.38 -4.54
C ILE A 44 5.49 4.17 -4.67
N GLY A 45 5.54 3.24 -3.72
CA GLY A 45 4.65 2.08 -3.69
C GLY A 45 3.18 2.46 -3.67
N TYR A 46 2.79 3.46 -2.87
CA TYR A 46 1.43 3.96 -2.78
C TYR A 46 0.96 4.59 -4.11
N PHE A 47 1.81 5.41 -4.74
CA PHE A 47 1.54 6.01 -6.05
C PHE A 47 1.43 4.99 -7.18
N VAL A 48 2.16 3.87 -7.12
CA VAL A 48 2.08 2.79 -8.10
C VAL A 48 0.86 1.90 -7.85
N ALA A 49 0.51 1.65 -6.59
CA ALA A 49 -0.61 0.79 -6.22
C ALA A 49 -1.97 1.34 -6.68
N ILE A 50 -2.19 2.66 -6.60
CA ILE A 50 -3.45 3.30 -7.04
C ILE A 50 -3.78 3.00 -8.52
N PRO A 51 -2.92 3.35 -9.50
CA PRO A 51 -3.18 3.05 -10.90
C PRO A 51 -3.22 1.53 -11.13
N ALA A 52 -2.38 0.75 -10.46
CA ALA A 52 -2.42 -0.70 -10.57
C ALA A 52 -3.81 -1.24 -10.19
N ILE A 53 -4.40 -0.82 -9.07
CA ILE A 53 -5.75 -1.24 -8.67
C ILE A 53 -6.80 -0.77 -9.68
N LEU A 54 -6.70 0.46 -10.20
CA LEU A 54 -7.66 0.98 -11.18
C LEU A 54 -7.63 0.22 -12.52
N PHE A 55 -6.45 -0.18 -13.00
CA PHE A 55 -6.30 -0.89 -14.28
C PHE A 55 -6.39 -2.41 -14.16
N ILE A 56 -5.89 -2.99 -13.06
CA ILE A 56 -5.83 -4.43 -12.84
C ILE A 56 -7.08 -4.92 -12.10
N GLY A 57 -7.64 -4.10 -11.20
CA GLY A 57 -8.81 -4.44 -10.38
C GLY A 57 -10.00 -4.94 -11.20
N PRO A 58 -10.45 -4.24 -12.28
CA PRO A 58 -11.54 -4.71 -13.11
C PRO A 58 -11.27 -6.06 -13.78
N ARG A 59 -10.01 -6.29 -14.20
CA ARG A 59 -9.60 -7.57 -14.83
C ARG A 59 -9.60 -8.71 -13.82
N VAL A 60 -9.08 -8.46 -12.61
CA VAL A 60 -9.11 -9.45 -11.53
C VAL A 60 -10.54 -9.75 -11.13
N GLN A 61 -11.40 -8.74 -11.03
CA GLN A 61 -12.81 -8.94 -10.71
C GLN A 61 -13.54 -9.76 -11.78
N TRP A 62 -13.26 -9.53 -13.06
CA TRP A 62 -13.78 -10.36 -14.14
C TRP A 62 -13.31 -11.82 -14.05
N LEU A 63 -12.03 -12.04 -13.72
CA LEU A 63 -11.48 -13.39 -13.52
C LEU A 63 -12.13 -14.11 -12.33
N VAL A 64 -12.26 -13.43 -11.19
CA VAL A 64 -12.86 -13.99 -9.96
C VAL A 64 -14.31 -14.39 -10.22
N ASN A 65 -15.10 -13.53 -10.88
CA ASN A 65 -16.49 -13.81 -11.23
C ASN A 65 -16.65 -14.94 -12.26
N ARG A 66 -15.57 -15.34 -12.94
CA ARG A 66 -15.60 -16.48 -13.89
C ARG A 66 -15.21 -17.79 -13.20
N MET A 67 -14.44 -17.72 -12.12
CA MET A 67 -13.95 -18.89 -11.39
C MET A 67 -14.91 -19.38 -10.29
N PHE A 68 -15.71 -18.47 -9.73
CA PHE A 68 -16.72 -18.73 -8.70
C PHE A 68 -18.09 -18.28 -9.17
#